data_AF-A0A2V5KJX4-F1
#
_entry.id   AF-A0A2V5KJX4-F1
#
_cell.length_a   1.000
_cell.length_b   1.000
_cell.length_c   1.000
_cell.angle_alpha   90.00
_cell.angle_beta   90.00
_cell.angle_gamma   90.00
#
_symmetry.space_group_name_H-M   'P 1'
#
loop_
_entity.id
_entity.type
_entity.pdbx_description
1 polymer ?
#
loop_
_entity_poly.entity_id
_entity_poly.type
_entity_poly.pdbx_seq_one_letter_code
_entity_poly.pdbx_strand_id
1 'polypeptide(L)'
;MKLIDRFISRELIVNVLFAIVVLSLVLVVGNIFRKLLPLLVNHDVPMEYLITFIAYVLPFSLIFTIPWGLLTAILLVFGRLSADNELIALRSNGVSITRICVPLGGIAVVCTAICAWLNVQAAPAAQEKLRSTIFDLATRNPM
;
A
#
# COMPACT_ATOMS: atom_id res chain seq x y z
N MET A 1 -18.18 -22.70 -13.04
CA MET A 1 -18.05 -21.81 -11.85
C MET A 1 -16.67 -21.12 -11.72
N LYS A 2 -15.63 -21.53 -12.47
CA LYS A 2 -14.35 -20.79 -12.54
C LYS A 2 -14.48 -19.34 -13.04
N LEU A 3 -15.58 -19.00 -13.72
CA LEU A 3 -15.80 -17.67 -14.29
C LEU A 3 -16.05 -16.60 -13.21
N ILE A 4 -16.87 -16.91 -12.20
CA ILE A 4 -17.18 -16.00 -11.08
C ILE A 4 -15.92 -15.80 -10.24
N ASP A 5 -15.24 -16.88 -9.87
CA ASP A 5 -14.00 -16.81 -9.10
C ASP A 5 -12.91 -16.00 -9.85
N ARG A 6 -12.80 -16.19 -11.17
CA ARG A 6 -11.87 -15.44 -12.03
C ARG A 6 -12.26 -13.98 -12.18
N PHE A 7 -13.55 -13.67 -12.25
CA PHE A 7 -14.05 -12.31 -12.32
C PHE A 7 -13.76 -11.55 -11.03
N ILE A 8 -14.16 -12.12 -9.88
CA ILE A 8 -13.98 -11.52 -8.56
C ILE A 8 -12.49 -11.37 -8.23
N SER A 9 -11.67 -12.39 -8.53
CA SER A 9 -10.21 -12.28 -8.30
C SER A 9 -9.55 -11.22 -9.19
N ARG A 10 -9.94 -11.11 -10.47
CA ARG A 10 -9.42 -10.06 -11.35
C ARG A 10 -9.81 -8.68 -10.85
N GLU A 11 -11.07 -8.49 -10.46
CA GLU A 11 -11.55 -7.20 -9.97
C GLU A 11 -10.90 -6.82 -8.64
N LEU A 12 -10.73 -7.78 -7.72
CA LEU A 12 -9.97 -7.60 -6.49
C LEU A 12 -8.52 -7.20 -6.77
N ILE A 13 -7.79 -7.91 -7.64
CA ILE A 13 -6.39 -7.60 -7.93
C ILE A 13 -6.25 -6.18 -8.52
N VAL A 14 -7.13 -5.81 -9.45
CA VAL A 14 -7.12 -4.47 -10.06
C VAL A 14 -7.39 -3.40 -9.00
N ASN A 15 -8.40 -3.60 -8.15
CA ASN A 15 -8.73 -2.62 -7.10
C ASN A 15 -7.66 -2.55 -6.00
N VAL A 16 -7.02 -3.66 -5.64
CA VAL A 16 -5.90 -3.69 -4.68
C VAL A 16 -4.72 -2.90 -5.24
N LEU A 17 -4.31 -3.17 -6.48
CA LEU A 17 -3.21 -2.44 -7.12
C LEU A 17 -3.53 -0.95 -7.22
N PHE A 18 -4.74 -0.61 -7.63
CA PHE A 18 -5.19 0.79 -7.72
C PHE A 18 -5.16 1.47 -6.35
N ALA A 19 -5.69 0.83 -5.31
CA ALA A 19 -5.69 1.37 -3.95
C ALA A 19 -4.27 1.56 -3.41
N ILE A 20 -3.36 0.61 -3.64
CA ILE A 20 -1.95 0.73 -3.24
C ILE A 20 -1.29 1.93 -3.94
N VAL A 21 -1.48 2.08 -5.25
CA VAL A 21 -0.91 3.19 -6.03
C VAL A 21 -1.41 4.54 -5.51
N VAL A 22 -2.73 4.68 -5.36
CA VAL A 22 -3.35 5.92 -4.89
C VAL A 22 -2.90 6.25 -3.47
N LEU A 23 -2.98 5.30 -2.55
CA LEU A 23 -2.57 5.53 -1.16
C LEU A 23 -1.07 5.84 -1.07
N SER A 24 -0.24 5.19 -1.90
CA SER A 24 1.21 5.40 -1.87
C SER A 24 1.54 6.79 -2.39
N LEU A 25 0.86 7.26 -3.43
CA LEU A 25 0.98 8.62 -3.93
C LEU A 25 0.61 9.63 -2.85
N VAL A 26 -0.53 9.44 -2.16
CA VAL A 26 -0.96 10.31 -1.06
C VAL A 26 0.07 10.34 0.06
N LEU A 27 0.62 9.19 0.46
CA LEU A 27 1.64 9.12 1.51
C LEU A 27 2.97 9.76 1.12
N VAL A 28 3.42 9.57 -0.13
CA VAL A 28 4.65 10.20 -0.65
C VAL A 28 4.48 11.71 -0.67
N VAL A 29 3.38 12.21 -1.23
CA VAL A 29 3.07 13.65 -1.25
C VAL A 29 2.99 14.19 0.17
N GLY A 30 2.27 13.53 1.08
CA GLY A 30 2.19 13.93 2.49
C GLY A 30 3.56 14.01 3.16
N ASN A 31 4.47 13.06 2.88
CA ASN A 31 5.83 13.08 3.41
C ASN A 31 6.68 14.21 2.81
N ILE A 32 6.55 14.50 1.51
CA ILE A 32 7.20 15.63 0.85
C ILE A 32 6.74 16.94 1.51
N PHE A 33 5.44 17.16 1.66
CA PHE A 33 4.92 18.36 2.31
C PHE A 33 5.40 18.48 3.77
N ARG A 34 5.51 17.38 4.51
CA ARG A 34 5.92 17.44 5.93
C ARG A 34 7.42 17.67 6.13
N LYS A 35 8.26 17.10 5.26
CA LYS A 35 9.73 17.10 5.44
C LYS A 35 10.47 18.06 4.50
N LEU A 36 10.02 18.21 3.25
CA LEU A 36 10.69 19.07 2.27
C LEU A 36 10.22 20.53 2.34
N LEU A 37 8.95 20.85 2.61
CA LEU A 37 8.52 22.26 2.73
C LEU A 37 9.37 23.09 3.71
N PRO A 38 9.64 22.64 4.96
CA PRO A 38 10.46 23.41 5.88
C PRO A 38 11.94 23.51 5.45
N LEU A 39 12.43 22.57 4.63
CA LEU A 39 13.79 22.62 4.07
C LEU A 39 13.88 23.49 2.81
N LEU A 40 12.83 23.51 1.99
CA LEU A 40 12.71 24.28 0.76
C LEU A 40 12.59 25.79 1.03
N VAL A 41 11.97 26.16 2.16
CA VAL A 41 11.92 27.55 2.63
C VAL A 41 13.30 28.05 3.09
N ASN A 42 14.21 27.15 3.45
CA ASN A 42 15.55 27.50 3.97
C ASN A 42 16.71 27.24 2.98
N HIS A 43 16.48 26.52 1.88
CA HIS A 43 17.48 26.28 0.83
C HIS A 43 16.86 25.79 -0.50
N ASP A 44 17.45 26.18 -1.63
CA ASP A 44 17.17 25.60 -2.96
C ASP A 44 17.58 24.12 -2.99
N VAL A 45 16.64 23.22 -2.72
CA VAL A 45 16.91 21.77 -2.73
C VAL A 45 17.06 21.29 -4.18
N PRO A 46 18.21 20.72 -4.59
CA PRO A 46 18.41 20.20 -5.94
C PRO A 46 17.44 19.05 -6.24
N MET A 47 16.95 18.97 -7.49
CA MET A 47 15.95 17.98 -7.91
C MET A 47 16.40 16.52 -7.71
N GLU A 48 17.70 16.28 -7.68
CA GLU A 48 18.33 14.99 -7.42
C GLU A 48 18.08 14.48 -5.99
N TYR A 49 18.01 15.37 -5.00
CA TYR A 49 17.63 15.02 -3.63
C TYR A 49 16.16 14.61 -3.54
N LEU A 50 15.30 15.21 -4.35
CA LEU A 50 13.87 14.94 -4.36
C LEU A 50 13.58 13.53 -4.88
N ILE A 51 14.27 13.12 -5.95
CA ILE A 51 14.17 11.76 -6.51
C ILE A 51 14.71 10.73 -5.51
N THR A 52 15.87 11.00 -4.89
CA THR A 52 16.47 10.11 -3.89
C THR A 52 15.57 9.96 -2.66
N PHE A 53 14.96 11.05 -2.21
CA PHE A 53 14.00 11.03 -1.10
C PHE A 53 12.76 10.20 -1.42
N ILE A 54 12.17 10.36 -2.62
CA ILE A 54 11.04 9.52 -3.07
C ILE A 54 11.45 8.05 -3.07
N ALA A 55 12.63 7.71 -3.58
CA ALA A 55 13.13 6.33 -3.61
C ALA A 55 13.28 5.71 -2.22
N TYR A 56 13.60 6.50 -1.19
CA TYR A 56 13.65 6.05 0.21
C TYR A 56 12.28 5.95 0.89
N VAL A 57 11.37 6.88 0.59
CA VAL A 57 10.04 6.92 1.20
C VAL A 57 9.10 5.87 0.61
N LEU A 58 9.26 5.53 -0.66
CA LEU A 58 8.42 4.57 -1.36
C LEU A 58 8.38 3.17 -0.71
N PRO A 59 9.51 2.50 -0.38
CA PRO A 59 9.47 1.21 0.31
C PRO A 59 8.86 1.31 1.72
N PHE A 60 9.05 2.42 2.43
CA PHE A 60 8.42 2.64 3.74
C PHE A 60 6.89 2.83 3.60
N SER A 61 6.45 3.57 2.59
CA SER A 61 5.03 3.76 2.26
C SER A 61 4.34 2.42 1.96
N LEU A 62 5.00 1.53 1.21
CA LEU A 62 4.47 0.22 0.83
C LEU A 62 4.11 -0.67 2.03
N ILE A 63 4.85 -0.56 3.14
CA ILE A 63 4.57 -1.33 4.36
C ILE A 63 3.17 -1.02 4.91
N PHE A 64 2.70 0.22 4.81
CA PHE A 64 1.38 0.64 5.29
C PHE A 64 0.31 0.58 4.20
N THR A 65 0.69 0.92 2.96
CA THR A 65 -0.28 0.98 1.85
C THR A 65 -0.74 -0.37 1.35
N ILE A 66 0.05 -1.43 1.48
CA ILE A 66 -0.42 -2.79 1.12
C ILE A 66 -1.58 -3.26 2.01
N PRO A 67 -1.47 -3.27 3.36
CA PRO A 67 -2.58 -3.71 4.21
C PRO A 67 -3.79 -2.76 4.12
N TRP A 68 -3.57 -1.45 4.05
CA TRP A 68 -4.66 -0.49 3.91
C TRP A 68 -5.33 -0.57 2.54
N GLY A 69 -4.54 -0.69 1.48
CA GLY A 69 -5.01 -0.83 0.11
C GLY A 69 -5.80 -2.13 -0.10
N LEU A 70 -5.37 -3.23 0.52
CA LEU A 70 -6.13 -4.48 0.55
C LEU A 70 -7.51 -4.28 1.19
N LEU A 71 -7.55 -3.64 2.37
CA LEU A 71 -8.81 -3.36 3.07
C LEU A 71 -9.74 -2.46 2.24
N THR A 72 -9.22 -1.38 1.66
CA THR A 72 -9.98 -0.48 0.80
C THR A 72 -10.52 -1.20 -0.44
N ALA A 73 -9.70 -2.02 -1.10
CA ALA A 73 -10.13 -2.76 -2.27
C ALA A 73 -11.23 -3.78 -1.96
N ILE A 74 -11.13 -4.48 -0.84
CA ILE A 74 -12.19 -5.39 -0.36
C ILE A 74 -13.50 -4.62 -0.18
N LEU A 75 -13.47 -3.50 0.53
CA LEU A 75 -14.65 -2.68 0.77
C LEU A 75 -15.26 -2.16 -0.53
N LEU A 76 -14.43 -1.73 -1.49
CA LEU A 76 -14.92 -1.24 -2.78
C LEU A 76 -15.55 -2.37 -3.61
N VAL A 77 -14.89 -3.53 -3.73
CA VAL A 77 -15.40 -4.64 -4.54
C VAL A 77 -16.68 -5.21 -3.92
N PHE A 78 -16.68 -5.54 -2.63
CA PHE A 78 -17.86 -6.06 -1.95
C PHE A 78 -18.97 -5.01 -1.81
N GLY A 79 -18.61 -3.73 -1.67
CA GLY A 79 -19.56 -2.63 -1.67
C GLY A 79 -20.30 -2.50 -3.00
N ARG A 80 -19.58 -2.60 -4.12
CA ARG A 80 -20.20 -2.60 -5.47
C ARG A 80 -21.06 -3.84 -5.72
N LEU A 81 -20.53 -5.05 -5.44
CA LEU A 81 -21.29 -6.30 -5.50
C LEU A 81 -22.59 -6.27 -4.68
N SER A 82 -22.56 -5.59 -3.53
CA SER A 82 -23.75 -5.41 -2.68
C SER A 82 -24.70 -4.35 -3.24
N ALA A 83 -24.19 -3.23 -3.76
CA ALA A 83 -25.01 -2.15 -4.34
C ALA A 83 -25.73 -2.60 -5.62
N ASP A 84 -25.05 -3.39 -6.45
CA ASP A 84 -25.59 -3.92 -7.70
C ASP A 84 -26.46 -5.18 -7.49
N ASN A 85 -26.73 -5.55 -6.23
CA ASN A 85 -27.49 -6.76 -5.82
C ASN A 85 -26.94 -8.09 -6.35
N GLU A 86 -25.73 -8.12 -6.92
CA GLU A 86 -25.08 -9.32 -7.43
C GLU A 86 -24.84 -10.34 -6.30
N LEU A 87 -24.52 -9.86 -5.09
CA LEU A 87 -24.37 -10.70 -3.91
C LEU A 87 -25.68 -11.41 -3.54
N ILE A 88 -26.83 -10.75 -3.70
CA ILE A 88 -28.15 -11.31 -3.43
C ILE A 88 -28.54 -12.30 -4.52
N ALA A 89 -28.25 -11.99 -5.79
CA ALA A 89 -28.47 -12.88 -6.93
C ALA A 89 -27.66 -14.18 -6.82
N LEU A 90 -26.40 -14.10 -6.38
CA LEU A 90 -25.58 -15.29 -6.12
C LEU A 90 -26.16 -16.15 -5.00
N ARG A 91 -26.64 -15.52 -3.91
CA ARG A 91 -27.27 -16.23 -2.79
C ARG A 91 -28.58 -16.91 -3.15
N SER A 92 -29.42 -16.27 -3.97
CA SER A 92 -30.70 -16.88 -4.41
C SER A 92 -30.48 -18.10 -5.32
N ASN A 93 -29.34 -18.16 -6.00
CA ASN A 93 -28.88 -19.33 -6.76
C ASN A 93 -28.19 -20.41 -5.89
N GLY A 94 -28.22 -20.28 -4.57
CA GLY A 94 -27.65 -21.26 -3.63
C GLY A 94 -26.12 -21.19 -3.48
N VAL A 95 -25.47 -20.13 -3.98
CA VAL A 95 -24.02 -19.93 -3.77
C VAL A 95 -23.77 -19.38 -2.38
N SER A 96 -22.94 -20.06 -1.59
CA SER A 96 -22.56 -19.60 -0.25
C SER A 96 -21.63 -18.38 -0.32
N ILE A 97 -21.82 -17.43 0.61
CA ILE A 97 -20.94 -16.26 0.76
C ILE A 97 -19.50 -16.68 1.05
N THR A 98 -19.34 -17.76 1.81
CA THR A 98 -18.03 -18.29 2.20
C THR A 98 -17.19 -18.68 0.99
N ARG A 99 -17.83 -19.16 -0.08
CA ARG A 99 -17.14 -19.52 -1.33
C ARG A 99 -16.61 -18.30 -2.07
N ILE A 100 -17.33 -17.18 -2.01
CA ILE A 100 -16.91 -15.89 -2.58
C ILE A 100 -15.69 -15.34 -1.83
N CYS A 101 -15.57 -15.63 -0.53
CA CYS A 101 -14.42 -15.23 0.28
C CYS A 101 -13.15 -16.06 0.04
N VAL A 102 -13.23 -17.24 -0.58
CA VAL A 102 -12.06 -18.09 -0.86
C VAL A 102 -11.01 -17.41 -1.76
N PRO A 103 -11.36 -16.84 -2.94
CA PRO A 103 -10.39 -16.12 -3.77
C PRO A 103 -9.81 -14.91 -3.05
N LEU A 104 -10.60 -14.25 -2.19
CA LEU A 104 -10.11 -13.17 -1.35
C LEU A 104 -9.04 -13.66 -0.37
N GLY A 105 -9.28 -14.79 0.30
CA GLY A 105 -8.31 -15.41 1.20
C GLY A 105 -6.98 -15.71 0.51
N GLY A 106 -7.02 -16.19 -0.73
CA GLY A 106 -5.82 -16.42 -1.54
C GLY A 106 -5.02 -15.13 -1.79
N ILE A 107 -5.69 -14.05 -2.20
CA ILE A 107 -5.05 -12.74 -2.42
C ILE A 107 -4.50 -12.18 -1.10
N ALA A 108 -5.26 -12.29 -0.01
CA ALA A 108 -4.85 -11.84 1.31
C ALA A 108 -3.57 -12.55 1.77
N VAL A 109 -3.47 -13.88 1.60
CA VAL A 109 -2.24 -14.64 1.93
C VAL A 109 -1.05 -14.16 1.12
N VAL A 110 -1.22 -13.89 -0.19
CA VAL A 110 -0.15 -13.35 -1.04
C VAL A 110 0.27 -11.95 -0.56
N CYS A 111 -0.69 -11.07 -0.29
CA CYS A 111 -0.39 -9.74 0.26
C CYS A 111 0.30 -9.82 1.62
N THR A 112 -0.11 -10.73 2.50
CA THR A 112 0.55 -10.97 3.79
C THR A 112 1.97 -11.48 3.60
N ALA A 113 2.22 -12.39 2.66
CA ALA A 113 3.57 -12.87 2.36
C ALA A 113 4.47 -11.74 1.85
N ILE A 114 3.95 -10.87 0.97
CA ILE A 114 4.67 -9.67 0.50
C ILE A 114 4.95 -8.71 1.66
N CYS A 115 3.96 -8.43 2.51
CA CYS A 115 4.13 -7.58 3.70
C CYS A 115 5.13 -8.15 4.70
N ALA A 116 5.12 -9.46 4.92
CA ALA A 116 6.06 -10.15 5.79
C ALA A 116 7.48 -10.05 5.21
N TRP A 117 7.65 -10.27 3.91
CA TRP A 117 8.94 -10.12 3.24
C TRP A 117 9.46 -8.67 3.32
N LEU A 118 8.59 -7.68 3.10
CA LEU A 118 8.93 -6.26 3.27
C LEU A 118 9.26 -5.91 4.74
N ASN A 119 8.54 -6.46 5.72
CA ASN A 119 8.86 -6.22 7.13
C ASN A 119 10.17 -6.89 7.56
N VAL A 120 10.46 -8.09 7.07
CA VAL A 120 11.66 -8.83 7.47
C VAL A 120 12.93 -8.29 6.80
N GLN A 121 12.86 -7.81 5.55
CA GLN A 121 14.04 -7.28 4.85
C GLN A 121 14.07 -5.75 4.76
N ALA A 122 12.96 -5.10 4.37
CA ALA A 122 12.95 -3.67 4.11
C ALA A 122 12.83 -2.84 5.40
N ALA A 123 12.07 -3.28 6.41
CA ALA A 123 11.95 -2.54 7.66
C ALA A 123 13.26 -2.44 8.47
N PRO A 124 14.06 -3.51 8.68
CA PRO A 124 15.34 -3.37 9.37
C PRO A 124 16.35 -2.56 8.54
N ALA A 125 16.42 -2.77 7.22
CA ALA A 125 17.30 -2.00 6.35
C ALA A 125 16.94 -0.50 6.35
N ALA A 126 15.65 -0.15 6.38
CA ALA A 126 15.20 1.24 6.47
C ALA A 126 15.46 1.86 7.85
N GLN A 127 15.27 1.09 8.93
CA GLN A 127 15.60 1.52 10.30
C GLN A 127 17.10 1.78 10.47
N GLU A 128 17.95 0.94 9.89
CA GLU A 128 19.40 1.04 9.97
C GLU A 128 19.93 2.24 9.17
N LYS A 129 19.42 2.47 7.95
CA LYS A 129 19.76 3.64 7.13
C LYS A 129 19.23 4.95 7.70
N LEU A 130 18.07 4.93 8.38
CA LEU A 130 17.56 6.10 9.10
C LEU A 130 18.43 6.44 10.31
N ARG A 131 18.88 5.42 11.07
CA ARG A 131 19.80 5.60 12.20
C ARG A 131 21.15 6.17 11.74
N SER A 132 21.74 5.65 10.66
CA SER A 132 23.02 6.16 10.16
C SER A 132 22.93 7.60 9.67
N THR A 133 21.82 7.97 9.00
CA THR A 133 21.61 9.35 8.52
C THR A 133 21.43 10.34 9.66
N ILE A 134 20.72 9.96 10.74
CA ILE A 134 20.58 10.80 11.94
C ILE A 134 21.94 10.93 12.67
N PHE A 135 22.73 9.86 12.73
CA PHE A 135 24.06 9.90 13.35
C PHE A 135 25.03 10.79 12.57
N ASP A 136 25.06 10.70 11.23
CA ASP A 136 25.89 11.58 10.40
C ASP A 136 25.48 13.05 10.53
N LEU A 137 24.17 13.35 10.57
CA LEU A 137 23.67 14.71 10.78
C LEU A 137 24.00 15.26 12.18
N ALA A 138 23.99 14.42 13.21
CA ALA A 138 24.40 14.80 14.56
C ALA A 138 25.91 15.02 14.70
N THR A 139 26.72 14.37 13.85
CA THR A 139 28.18 14.49 13.90
C THR A 139 28.70 15.62 13.02
N ARG A 140 27.97 16.02 11.97
CA ARG A 140 28.36 17.11 11.04
C ARG A 140 27.98 18.52 11.49
N ASN A 141 27.05 18.66 12.43
CA ASN A 141 26.71 19.93 13.07
C ASN A 141 26.73 19.77 14.61
N PRO A 142 27.91 19.83 15.26
CA PRO A 142 27.91 20.26 16.65
C PRO A 142 27.48 21.73 16.62
N MET A 143 26.49 22.09 17.44
CA MET A 143 26.15 23.50 17.69
C MET A 143 27.39 24.29 18.10
#